data_AF-A0A9D2FD03-F1
#
_entry.id   AF-A0A9D2FD03-F1
#
_cell.length_a   1.000
_cell.length_b   1.000
_cell.length_c   1.000
_cell.angle_alpha   90.00
_cell.angle_beta   90.00
_cell.angle_gamma   90.00
#
_symmetry.space_group_name_H-M   'P 1'
#
loop_
_entity.id
_entity.type
_entity.pdbx_description
1 polymer ?
#
loop_
_entity_poly.entity_id
_entity_poly.type
_entity_poly.pdbx_seq_one_letter_code
_entity_poly.pdbx_strand_id
1 'polypeptide(L)'
;QKPVRVQGAFVSDKEVGDVVEFLTEKNGQASYSSEIEEKVKHAATSSIGGGSGFTSSADERDAYFVEAGKFVIEKEKGSIGMLQRMFKVGFNRAARIMDQLEEAGVVGPEEGTKPRKVLMSMEEFEQFVEECV
;
A
#
# COMPACT_ATOMS: atom_id res chain seq x y z
N GLN A 1 27.49 -24.04 -2.70
CA GLN A 1 26.50 -25.08 -3.10
C GLN A 1 25.24 -24.35 -3.55
N LYS A 2 24.75 -24.56 -4.78
CA LYS A 2 23.54 -23.89 -5.27
C LYS A 2 22.31 -24.53 -4.61
N PRO A 3 21.34 -23.74 -4.10
CA PRO A 3 20.15 -24.29 -3.46
C PRO A 3 19.28 -25.05 -4.46
N VAL A 4 18.83 -26.24 -4.07
CA VAL A 4 17.93 -27.10 -4.85
C VAL A 4 16.50 -26.66 -4.56
N ARG A 5 15.74 -26.33 -5.61
CA ARG A 5 14.28 -26.12 -5.47
C ARG A 5 13.62 -27.49 -5.31
N VAL A 6 12.91 -27.66 -4.20
CA VAL A 6 12.09 -28.83 -3.92
C VAL A 6 10.66 -28.50 -4.30
N GLN A 7 9.95 -29.44 -4.93
CA GLN A 7 8.53 -29.27 -5.24
C GLN A 7 7.72 -29.35 -3.93
N GLY A 8 6.85 -28.36 -3.71
CA GLY A 8 5.93 -28.35 -2.57
C GLY A 8 4.79 -29.36 -2.74
N ALA A 9 4.06 -29.64 -1.66
CA ALA A 9 2.83 -30.42 -1.74
C ALA A 9 1.82 -29.67 -2.61
N PHE A 10 1.26 -30.35 -3.61
CA PHE A 10 0.13 -29.83 -4.37
C PHE A 10 -1.11 -29.96 -3.49
N VAL A 11 -1.73 -28.82 -3.20
CA VAL A 11 -3.02 -28.76 -2.52
C VAL A 11 -4.04 -28.30 -3.55
N SER A 12 -5.10 -29.07 -3.72
CA SER A 12 -6.21 -28.74 -4.61
C SER A 12 -7.18 -27.77 -3.93
N ASP A 13 -7.88 -26.96 -4.74
CA ASP A 13 -8.89 -26.02 -4.23
C ASP A 13 -9.99 -26.72 -3.39
N LYS A 14 -10.25 -28.00 -3.69
CA LYS A 14 -11.19 -28.84 -2.94
C LYS A 14 -10.71 -29.10 -1.52
N GLU A 15 -9.46 -29.51 -1.35
CA GLU A 15 -8.89 -29.76 -0.02
C GLU A 15 -8.86 -28.49 0.84
N VAL A 16 -8.62 -27.33 0.21
CA VAL A 16 -8.72 -26.03 0.91
C VAL A 16 -10.16 -25.77 1.35
N GLY A 17 -11.13 -26.00 0.47
CA GLY A 17 -12.55 -25.86 0.77
C GLY A 17 -12.99 -26.74 1.94
N ASP A 18 -12.66 -28.04 1.91
CA ASP A 18 -13.01 -29.01 2.94
C ASP A 18 -12.43 -28.62 4.30
N VAL A 19 -11.19 -28.10 4.34
CA VAL A 19 -10.55 -27.63 5.57
C VAL A 19 -11.23 -26.37 6.11
N VAL A 20 -11.57 -25.42 5.24
CA VAL A 20 -12.26 -24.18 5.62
C VAL A 20 -13.67 -24.48 6.15
N GLU A 21 -14.40 -25.39 5.49
CA GLU A 21 -15.73 -25.82 5.93
C GLU A 21 -15.64 -26.50 7.30
N PHE A 22 -14.71 -27.44 7.48
CA PHE A 22 -14.47 -28.08 8.77
C PHE A 22 -14.15 -27.07 9.88
N LEU A 23 -13.28 -26.09 9.61
CA LEU A 23 -12.93 -25.03 10.56
C LEU A 23 -14.14 -24.16 10.91
N THR A 24 -14.97 -23.83 9.93
CA THR A 24 -16.15 -22.97 10.10
C THR A 24 -17.24 -23.68 10.91
N GLU A 25 -17.47 -24.97 10.63
CA GLU A 25 -18.46 -25.77 11.36
C GLU A 25 -18.02 -26.10 12.80
N LYS A 26 -16.74 -26.44 13.01
CA LYS A 26 -16.23 -26.88 14.31
C LYS A 26 -15.94 -25.74 15.28
N ASN A 27 -15.52 -24.57 14.80
CA ASN A 27 -15.15 -23.47 15.67
C ASN A 27 -16.31 -22.53 16.04
N GLY A 28 -17.51 -22.75 15.49
CA GLY A 28 -18.72 -21.96 15.80
C GLY A 28 -18.57 -20.48 15.44
N GLN A 29 -19.67 -19.71 15.55
CA GLN A 29 -19.58 -18.26 15.42
C GLN A 29 -18.60 -17.73 16.47
N ALA A 30 -17.51 -17.12 16.00
CA ALA A 30 -16.52 -16.48 16.85
C ALA A 30 -17.24 -15.57 17.85
N SER A 31 -17.22 -15.94 19.12
CA SER A 31 -17.63 -15.05 20.19
C SER A 31 -16.54 -14.00 20.31
N TYR A 32 -16.66 -12.91 19.54
CA TYR A 32 -15.81 -11.74 19.69
C TYR A 32 -15.95 -11.24 21.12
N SER A 33 -14.86 -11.30 21.89
CA SER A 33 -14.86 -10.73 23.23
C SER A 33 -15.09 -9.23 23.09
N SER A 34 -16.12 -8.71 23.74
CA SER A 34 -16.49 -7.28 23.73
C SER A 34 -15.30 -6.38 24.12
N GLU A 35 -14.38 -6.93 24.92
CA GLU A 35 -13.15 -6.27 25.35
C GLU A 35 -12.15 -6.04 24.20
N ILE A 36 -12.17 -6.87 23.16
CA ILE A 36 -11.35 -6.71 21.95
C ILE A 36 -11.98 -5.66 21.04
N GLU A 37 -13.31 -5.62 20.92
CA GLU A 37 -14.01 -4.59 20.14
C GLU A 37 -13.76 -3.18 20.71
N GLU A 38 -13.78 -3.05 22.04
CA GLU A 38 -13.46 -1.77 22.70
C GLU A 38 -11.99 -1.38 22.55
N LYS A 39 -11.05 -2.34 22.63
CA LYS A 39 -9.63 -2.09 22.37
C LYS A 39 -9.36 -1.70 20.91
N VAL A 40 -10.08 -2.26 19.94
CA VAL A 40 -9.99 -1.87 18.52
C VAL A 40 -10.56 -0.46 18.31
N LYS A 41 -11.70 -0.12 18.93
CA LYS A 41 -12.26 1.25 18.89
C LYS A 41 -11.35 2.29 19.55
N HIS A 42 -10.75 1.96 20.70
CA HIS A 42 -9.77 2.84 21.34
C HIS A 42 -8.45 2.92 20.57
N ALA A 43 -7.97 1.81 19.99
CA ALA A 43 -6.79 1.83 19.12
C ALA A 43 -7.05 2.69 17.87
N ALA A 44 -8.23 2.66 17.27
CA ALA A 44 -8.58 3.53 16.15
C ALA A 44 -8.54 5.03 16.52
N THR A 45 -8.71 5.38 17.80
CA THR A 45 -8.68 6.77 18.29
C THR A 45 -7.30 7.19 18.81
N SER A 46 -6.44 6.24 19.18
CA SER A 46 -5.12 6.50 19.79
C SER A 46 -3.91 6.05 18.95
N SER A 47 -4.12 5.42 17.80
CA SER A 47 -3.06 5.05 16.86
C SER A 47 -3.14 5.82 15.54
N ILE A 48 -2.96 7.14 15.65
CA ILE A 48 -2.33 7.96 14.60
C ILE A 48 -0.85 7.55 14.56
N GLY A 49 -0.57 6.34 14.10
CA GLY A 49 0.76 5.75 14.24
C GLY A 49 0.81 4.27 13.91
N GLY A 50 0.57 3.91 12.65
CA GLY A 50 1.08 2.67 12.08
C GLY A 50 0.04 1.61 11.74
N GLY A 51 -0.13 1.39 10.44
CA GLY A 51 -0.44 0.06 9.91
C GLY A 51 -1.90 -0.24 9.56
N SER A 52 -2.27 0.15 8.34
CA SER A 52 -3.18 -0.59 7.44
C SER A 52 -4.65 -0.75 7.83
N GLY A 53 -5.53 -0.01 7.12
CA GLY A 53 -6.82 -0.54 6.70
C GLY A 53 -8.00 0.42 6.77
N PHE A 54 -8.41 0.93 5.60
CA PHE A 54 -9.79 1.27 5.27
C PHE A 54 -10.45 2.46 6.02
N THR A 55 -9.98 3.68 5.74
CA THR A 55 -10.84 4.86 5.83
C THR A 55 -11.15 5.35 4.43
N SER A 56 -12.35 5.02 3.97
CA SER A 56 -12.98 5.67 2.83
C SER A 56 -13.08 7.18 3.11
N SER A 57 -12.60 7.98 2.15
CA SER A 57 -13.13 9.31 1.83
C SER A 57 -13.03 10.40 2.90
N ALA A 58 -11.84 11.00 3.08
CA ALA A 58 -11.74 12.37 3.62
C ALA A 58 -10.42 13.12 3.33
N ASP A 59 -9.38 12.45 2.81
CA ASP A 59 -8.21 13.10 2.21
C ASP A 59 -7.83 12.26 0.99
N GLU A 60 -8.09 12.75 -0.22
CA GLU A 60 -7.90 11.97 -1.46
C GLU A 60 -6.43 11.62 -1.73
N ARG A 61 -5.48 12.27 -1.03
CA ARG A 61 -4.03 12.09 -1.23
C ARG A 61 -3.37 11.43 -0.03
N ASP A 62 -2.42 10.53 -0.30
CA ASP A 62 -1.65 9.88 0.76
C ASP A 62 -0.79 10.90 1.52
N ALA A 63 -0.58 10.73 2.83
CA ALA A 63 0.30 11.60 3.62
C ALA A 63 1.73 11.71 3.05
N TYR A 64 2.22 10.68 2.36
CA TYR A 64 3.53 10.71 1.71
C TYR A 64 3.50 11.25 0.27
N PHE A 65 2.36 11.71 -0.25
CA PHE A 65 2.24 12.20 -1.62
C PHE A 65 3.22 13.34 -1.92
N VAL A 66 3.22 14.38 -1.08
CA VAL A 66 4.08 15.56 -1.27
C VAL A 66 5.55 15.18 -1.17
N GLU A 67 5.92 14.39 -0.15
CA GLU A 67 7.30 13.98 0.08
C GLU A 67 7.80 13.03 -1.03
N ALA A 68 6.94 12.11 -1.49
CA ALA A 68 7.23 11.21 -2.59
C ALA A 68 7.39 11.96 -3.91
N GLY A 69 6.55 12.95 -4.20
CA GLY A 69 6.67 13.79 -5.39
C GLY A 69 7.99 14.53 -5.42
N LYS A 70 8.35 15.22 -4.33
CA LYS A 70 9.65 15.90 -4.18
C LYS A 70 10.82 14.94 -4.41
N PHE A 71 10.75 13.76 -3.81
CA PHE A 71 11.81 12.76 -3.92
C PHE A 71 11.95 12.18 -5.34
N VAL A 72 10.82 11.91 -6.00
CA VAL A 72 10.80 11.39 -7.37
C VAL A 72 11.38 12.41 -8.36
N ILE A 73 11.04 13.70 -8.19
CA ILE A 73 11.59 14.79 -8.99
C ILE A 73 13.10 14.93 -8.76
N GLU A 74 13.57 14.92 -7.51
CA GLU A 74 15.00 15.05 -7.17
C GLU A 74 15.85 13.90 -7.76
N LYS A 75 15.30 12.68 -7.84
CA LYS A 75 16.00 11.52 -8.40
C LYS A 75 15.79 11.32 -9.90
N GLU A 76 14.95 12.14 -10.53
CA GLU A 76 14.50 12.03 -11.94
C GLU A 76 13.96 10.65 -12.34
N LYS A 77 13.67 9.78 -11.36
CA LYS A 77 13.29 8.37 -11.55
C LYS A 77 12.34 7.94 -10.45
N GLY A 78 11.10 7.63 -10.81
CA GLY A 78 10.12 7.09 -9.89
C GLY A 78 9.94 5.59 -10.07
N SER A 79 10.08 4.80 -9.00
CA SER A 79 9.71 3.39 -9.00
C SER A 79 9.05 2.98 -7.68
N ILE A 80 8.09 2.06 -7.76
CA ILE A 80 7.36 1.56 -6.58
C ILE A 80 8.33 1.01 -5.53
N GLY A 81 9.30 0.18 -5.95
CA GLY A 81 10.30 -0.39 -5.04
C GLY A 81 11.26 0.64 -4.42
N MET A 82 11.39 1.84 -5.01
CA MET A 82 12.13 2.95 -4.40
C MET A 82 11.27 3.62 -3.32
N LEU A 83 9.99 3.89 -3.59
CA LEU A 83 9.05 4.42 -2.60
C LEU A 83 8.88 3.49 -1.39
N GLN A 84 8.80 2.18 -1.61
CA GLN A 84 8.72 1.18 -0.54
C GLN A 84 9.91 1.24 0.42
N ARG A 85 11.12 1.47 -0.10
CA ARG A 85 12.34 1.54 0.72
C ARG A 85 12.48 2.86 1.46
N MET A 86 12.15 3.97 0.78
CA MET A 86 12.29 5.31 1.35
C MET A 86 11.23 5.57 2.44
N PHE A 87 9.97 5.29 2.14
CA PHE A 87 8.84 5.60 3.02
C PHE A 87 8.43 4.42 3.91
N LYS A 88 9.13 3.27 3.80
CA LYS A 88 8.82 2.02 4.53
C LYS A 88 7.35 1.61 4.40
N VAL A 89 6.76 1.86 3.23
CA VAL A 89 5.35 1.57 2.92
C VAL A 89 5.21 0.22 2.22
N GLY A 90 4.05 -0.44 2.42
CA GLY A 90 3.70 -1.66 1.68
C GLY A 90 3.46 -1.40 0.19
N PHE A 91 3.52 -2.46 -0.62
CA PHE A 91 3.40 -2.40 -2.09
C PHE A 91 2.14 -1.66 -2.55
N ASN A 92 0.97 -2.00 -2.00
CA ASN A 92 -0.31 -1.38 -2.38
C ASN A 92 -0.34 0.13 -2.10
N ARG A 93 0.27 0.57 -0.99
CA ARG A 93 0.34 2.00 -0.66
C ARG A 93 1.32 2.74 -1.57
N ALA A 94 2.48 2.15 -1.86
CA ALA A 94 3.43 2.71 -2.82
C ALA A 94 2.85 2.80 -4.24
N ALA A 95 2.07 1.81 -4.68
CA ALA A 95 1.36 1.83 -5.95
C ALA A 95 0.36 2.99 -5.99
N ARG A 96 -0.49 3.12 -4.95
CA ARG A 96 -1.46 4.22 -4.86
C ARG A 96 -0.79 5.60 -4.89
N ILE A 97 0.33 5.78 -4.19
CA ILE A 97 1.10 7.04 -4.23
C ILE A 97 1.63 7.30 -5.66
N MET A 98 2.12 6.25 -6.33
CA MET A 98 2.64 6.37 -7.69
C MET A 98 1.53 6.74 -8.70
N ASP A 99 0.34 6.17 -8.55
CA ASP A 99 -0.83 6.47 -9.39
C ASP A 99 -1.33 7.90 -9.15
N GLN A 100 -1.35 8.36 -7.90
CA GLN A 100 -1.67 9.75 -7.57
C GLN A 100 -0.66 10.74 -8.19
N LEU A 101 0.63 10.38 -8.20
CA LEU A 101 1.66 11.20 -8.83
C LEU A 101 1.53 11.22 -10.37
N GLU A 102 1.02 10.15 -10.97
CA GLU A 102 0.69 10.10 -12.40
C GLU A 102 -0.52 10.99 -12.71
N GLU A 103 -1.58 10.91 -11.90
CA GLU A 103 -2.78 11.75 -12.05
C GLU A 103 -2.48 13.24 -11.87
N ALA A 104 -1.55 13.57 -10.96
CA ALA A 104 -1.03 14.92 -10.79
C ALA A 104 -0.09 15.39 -11.92
N GLY A 105 0.27 14.52 -12.87
CA GLY A 105 1.18 14.85 -13.96
C GLY A 105 2.67 14.90 -13.59
N VAL A 106 3.03 14.48 -12.36
CA VAL A 106 4.42 14.49 -11.88
C VAL A 106 5.25 13.40 -12.55
N VAL A 107 4.66 12.23 -12.76
CA VAL A 107 5.28 11.08 -13.43
C VAL A 107 4.49 10.70 -14.68
N GLY A 108 5.22 10.28 -15.71
CA GLY A 108 4.63 9.79 -16.95
C GLY A 108 4.01 8.39 -16.83
N PRO A 109 3.44 7.88 -17.94
CA PRO A 109 2.76 6.60 -17.96
C PRO A 109 3.68 5.42 -17.64
N GLU A 110 3.07 4.32 -17.22
CA GLU A 110 3.81 3.10 -16.88
C GLU A 110 4.50 2.47 -18.10
N GLU A 111 5.84 2.38 -18.06
CA GLU A 111 6.63 1.61 -19.03
C GLU A 111 7.03 0.23 -18.45
N GLY A 112 6.04 -0.53 -17.97
CA GLY A 112 6.20 -1.87 -17.41
C GLY A 112 7.18 -1.92 -16.23
N THR A 113 8.24 -2.71 -16.31
CA THR A 113 9.23 -2.88 -15.22
C THR A 113 10.25 -1.74 -15.11
N LYS A 114 10.20 -0.75 -16.01
CA LYS A 114 11.14 0.38 -15.99
C LYS A 114 10.67 1.49 -15.05
N PRO A 115 11.60 2.23 -14.42
CA PRO A 115 11.26 3.43 -13.66
C PRO A 115 10.51 4.43 -14.56
N ARG A 116 9.44 5.02 -14.04
CA ARG A 116 8.66 6.04 -14.76
C ARG A 116 9.47 7.34 -14.84
N LYS A 117 9.35 8.04 -15.96
CA LYS A 117 10.00 9.34 -16.19
C LYS A 117 9.23 10.44 -15.46
N VAL A 118 9.96 11.41 -14.94
CA VAL A 118 9.38 12.60 -14.32
C VAL A 118 9.06 13.61 -15.41
N LEU A 119 7.87 14.23 -15.34
CA LEU A 119 7.38 15.20 -16.32
C LEU A 119 7.32 16.63 -15.77
N MET A 120 7.26 16.81 -14.45
CA MET A 120 7.22 18.13 -13.81
C MET A 120 8.55 18.51 -13.16
N SER A 121 8.87 19.80 -13.18
CA SER A 121 9.96 20.38 -12.41
C SER A 121 9.59 20.57 -10.94
N MET A 122 10.60 20.78 -10.09
CA MET A 122 10.40 20.99 -8.65
C MET A 122 9.55 22.24 -8.36
N GLU A 123 9.75 23.30 -9.14
CA GLU A 123 9.03 24.58 -9.00
C GLU A 123 7.55 24.44 -9.35
N GLU A 124 7.23 23.74 -10.44
CA GLU A 124 5.85 23.45 -10.85
C GLU A 124 5.14 22.55 -9.83
N PHE A 125 5.87 21.59 -9.24
CA PHE A 125 5.31 20.72 -8.22
C PHE A 125 4.98 21.47 -6.93
N GLU A 126 5.82 22.42 -6.51
CA GLU A 126 5.56 23.22 -5.31
C GLU A 126 4.34 24.14 -5.49
N GLN A 127 4.18 24.76 -6.66
CA GLN A 127 2.95 25.50 -7.00
C GLN A 127 1.72 24.60 -7.00
N PHE A 128 1.82 23.41 -7.59
CA PHE A 128 0.72 22.44 -7.59
C PHE A 128 0.32 22.01 -6.17
N VAL A 129 1.30 21.82 -5.28
CA VAL A 129 1.03 21.50 -3.88
C VAL A 129 0.36 22.68 -3.17
N GLU A 130 0.78 23.91 -3.42
CA GLU A 130 0.21 25.10 -2.77
C GLU A 130 -1.22 25.43 -3.27
N GLU A 131 -1.54 25.12 -4.54
CA GLU A 131 -2.88 25.34 -5.11
C GLU A 131 -3.86 24.18 -4.90
N CYS A 132 -3.39 22.93 -4.78
CA CYS A 132 -4.23 21.74 -4.81
C CYS A 132 -4.17 20.83 -3.57
N VAL A 133 -3.30 21.10 -2.59
CA VAL A 133 -3.18 20.35 -1.32
C VAL A 133 -3.46 21.27 -0.16
#